data_AF-A0A946UQ64-F1
#
_entry.id   AF-A0A946UQ64-F1
#
_cell.length_a   1.000
_cell.length_b   1.000
_cell.length_c   1.000
_cell.angle_alpha   90.00
_cell.angle_beta   90.00
_cell.angle_gamma   90.00
#
_symmetry.space_group_name_H-M   'P 1'
#
loop_
_entity.id
_entity.type
_entity.pdbx_description
1 polymer ?
#
loop_
_entity_poly.entity_id
_entity_poly.type
_entity_poly.pdbx_seq_one_letter_code
_entity_poly.pdbx_strand_id
1 'polypeptide(L)'
;ILVTQFNSLYQAGLILTAVVFSTGGVLLGHLIMDKPFGIIMSSVGIITLAGIVVNNNIVFIDTYNVLRARGAEAYEAVVRTCAVRLRPVLLTTVTTIVGLMPMVLGININLIDRELAIGAPSSQWWTQLASSVAGGLAFATVLTLFLTPSLLMIQANVSSRLAERRAARSADSPMHDTAHQQ
;
A
#
# COMPACT_ATOMS: atom_id res chain seq x y z
N ILE A 1 -3.05 15.04 -7.32
CA ILE A 1 -3.98 13.91 -7.56
C ILE A 1 -4.44 13.28 -6.25
N LEU A 2 -3.58 12.65 -5.44
CA LEU A 2 -4.00 11.99 -4.17
C LEU A 2 -4.71 12.91 -3.17
N VAL A 3 -4.17 14.11 -2.92
CA VAL A 3 -4.78 15.10 -2.02
C VAL A 3 -6.16 15.53 -2.52
N THR A 4 -6.29 15.68 -3.84
CA THR A 4 -7.55 16.04 -4.52
C THR A 4 -8.57 14.89 -4.46
N GLN A 5 -8.12 13.63 -4.54
CA GLN A 5 -8.99 12.45 -4.56
C GLN A 5 -9.55 12.12 -3.16
N PHE A 6 -8.73 12.30 -2.11
CA PHE A 6 -9.10 11.94 -0.73
C PHE A 6 -9.56 13.11 0.12
N ASN A 7 -9.42 14.35 -0.38
CA ASN A 7 -9.68 15.58 0.37
C ASN A 7 -9.01 15.59 1.77
N SER A 8 -7.90 14.86 1.92
CA SER A 8 -7.21 14.62 3.20
C SER A 8 -5.71 14.43 2.98
N LEU A 9 -4.92 15.38 3.49
CA LEU A 9 -3.45 15.33 3.46
C LEU A 9 -2.90 14.14 4.24
N TYR A 10 -3.60 13.70 5.29
CA TYR A 10 -3.18 12.56 6.10
C TYR A 10 -3.22 11.26 5.30
N GLN A 11 -4.33 11.00 4.60
CA GLN A 11 -4.50 9.80 3.77
C GLN A 11 -3.48 9.75 2.64
N ALA A 12 -3.18 10.89 2.00
CA ALA A 12 -2.12 10.97 1.01
C ALA A 12 -0.73 10.67 1.60
N GLY A 13 -0.43 11.17 2.79
CA GLY A 13 0.82 10.88 3.51
C GLY A 13 1.02 9.40 3.79
N LEU A 14 -0.05 8.70 4.23
CA LEU A 14 0.02 7.25 4.50
C LEU A 14 0.42 6.44 3.26
N ILE A 15 -0.19 6.77 2.11
CA ILE A 15 0.12 6.12 0.83
C ILE A 15 1.58 6.35 0.45
N LEU A 16 2.07 7.58 0.59
CA LEU A 16 3.46 7.93 0.26
C LEU A 16 4.46 7.18 1.16
N THR A 17 4.20 7.09 2.46
CA THR A 17 5.03 6.31 3.37
C THR A 17 5.04 4.83 2.99
N ALA A 18 3.89 4.25 2.62
CA ALA A 18 3.83 2.86 2.15
C ALA A 18 4.69 2.61 0.90
N VAL A 19 4.74 3.59 -0.03
CA VAL A 19 5.62 3.52 -1.21
C VAL A 19 7.10 3.56 -0.80
N VAL A 20 7.48 4.41 0.15
CA VAL A 20 8.88 4.45 0.62
C VAL A 20 9.27 3.11 1.26
N PHE A 21 8.39 2.51 2.07
CA PHE A 21 8.63 1.18 2.65
C PHE A 21 8.69 0.06 1.60
N SER A 22 7.93 0.15 0.50
CA SER A 22 7.96 -0.87 -0.55
C SER A 22 9.32 -0.93 -1.27
N THR A 23 10.02 0.20 -1.38
CA THR A 23 11.41 0.26 -1.85
C THR A 23 12.35 -0.62 -1.04
N GLY A 24 12.18 -0.66 0.29
CA GLY A 24 12.93 -1.57 1.17
C GLY A 24 12.64 -3.05 0.86
N GLY A 25 11.39 -3.35 0.48
CA GLY A 25 10.98 -4.68 0.03
C GLY A 25 11.66 -5.14 -1.25
N VAL A 26 11.90 -4.22 -2.18
CA VAL A 26 12.64 -4.52 -3.42
C VAL A 26 14.08 -4.94 -3.11
N LEU A 27 14.74 -4.21 -2.20
CA LEU A 27 16.10 -4.51 -1.77
C LEU A 27 16.17 -5.86 -1.05
N LEU A 28 15.22 -6.13 -0.15
CA LEU A 28 15.07 -7.44 0.49
C LEU A 28 14.80 -8.55 -0.53
N GLY A 29 13.98 -8.30 -1.54
CA GLY A 29 13.69 -9.25 -2.61
C GLY A 29 14.93 -9.62 -3.42
N HIS A 30 15.77 -8.64 -3.78
CA HIS A 30 17.05 -8.90 -4.43
C HIS A 30 18.01 -9.69 -3.55
N LEU A 31 18.05 -9.38 -2.24
CA LEU A 31 18.88 -10.09 -1.27
C LEU A 31 18.47 -11.57 -1.14
N ILE A 32 17.17 -11.86 -1.11
CA ILE A 32 16.65 -13.24 -0.98
C ILE A 32 16.88 -14.04 -2.27
N MET A 33 16.73 -13.42 -3.44
CA MET A 33 16.92 -14.07 -4.74
C MET A 33 18.38 -14.11 -5.23
N ASP A 34 19.30 -13.57 -4.43
CA ASP A 34 20.74 -13.49 -4.71
C ASP A 34 21.03 -12.91 -6.11
N LYS A 35 20.29 -11.86 -6.47
CA LYS A 35 20.44 -11.14 -7.75
C LYS A 35 21.12 -9.79 -7.52
N PRO A 36 22.00 -9.35 -8.44
CA PRO A 36 22.62 -8.03 -8.34
C PRO A 36 21.59 -6.92 -8.60
N PHE A 37 21.63 -5.88 -7.77
CA PHE A 37 20.78 -4.71 -7.92
C PHE A 37 21.26 -3.86 -9.11
N GLY A 38 20.58 -3.97 -10.25
CA GLY A 38 20.81 -3.09 -11.39
C GLY A 38 20.12 -1.75 -11.20
N ILE A 39 20.88 -0.66 -11.17
CA ILE A 39 20.36 0.70 -10.90
C ILE A 39 19.21 1.06 -11.87
N ILE A 40 19.37 0.76 -13.16
CA ILE A 40 18.38 1.14 -14.18
C ILE A 40 17.15 0.22 -14.11
N MET A 41 17.32 -1.10 -14.18
CA MET A 41 16.18 -2.03 -14.27
C MET A 41 15.43 -2.17 -12.94
N SER A 42 16.14 -2.12 -11.81
CA SER A 42 15.50 -2.19 -10.48
C SER A 42 14.77 -0.89 -10.15
N SER A 43 15.26 0.27 -10.59
CA SER A 43 14.52 1.54 -10.40
C SER A 43 13.24 1.58 -11.22
N VAL A 44 13.24 1.07 -12.46
CA VAL A 44 12.01 0.88 -13.24
C VAL A 44 11.05 -0.05 -12.49
N GLY A 45 11.56 -1.17 -11.93
CA GLY A 45 10.77 -2.08 -11.12
C GLY A 45 10.15 -1.42 -9.88
N ILE A 46 10.91 -0.57 -9.18
CA ILE A 46 10.41 0.24 -8.05
C ILE A 46 9.28 1.17 -8.48
N ILE A 47 9.42 1.87 -9.62
CA ILE A 47 8.39 2.79 -10.13
C ILE A 47 7.11 2.02 -10.46
N THR A 48 7.22 0.86 -11.13
CA THR A 48 6.07 -0.01 -11.42
C THR A 48 5.41 -0.48 -10.12
N LEU A 49 6.20 -0.94 -9.16
CA LEU A 49 5.71 -1.36 -7.84
C LEU A 49 4.98 -0.23 -7.12
N ALA A 50 5.51 0.99 -7.14
CA ALA A 50 4.88 2.15 -6.52
C ALA A 50 3.47 2.38 -7.08
N GLY A 51 3.27 2.26 -8.38
CA GLY A 51 1.94 2.34 -9.00
C GLY A 51 0.97 1.28 -8.49
N ILE A 52 1.41 0.02 -8.37
CA ILE A 52 0.59 -1.08 -7.87
C ILE A 52 0.21 -0.84 -6.39
N VAL A 53 1.18 -0.47 -5.56
CA VAL A 53 0.96 -0.21 -4.12
C VAL A 53 0.02 0.97 -3.93
N VAL A 54 0.19 2.06 -4.69
CA VAL A 54 -0.70 3.23 -4.62
C VAL A 54 -2.12 2.85 -5.00
N ASN A 55 -2.32 2.08 -6.09
CA ASN A 55 -3.65 1.63 -6.51
C ASN A 55 -4.34 0.79 -5.43
N ASN A 56 -3.63 -0.20 -4.89
CA ASN A 56 -4.15 -1.05 -3.83
C ASN A 56 -4.56 -0.25 -2.58
N ASN A 57 -3.76 0.76 -2.19
CA ASN A 57 -4.06 1.61 -1.04
C ASN A 57 -5.21 2.60 -1.31
N ILE A 58 -5.31 3.16 -2.53
CA ILE A 58 -6.40 4.07 -2.91
C ILE A 58 -7.75 3.40 -2.70
N VAL A 59 -7.87 2.20 -3.27
CA VAL A 59 -9.10 1.41 -3.27
C VAL A 59 -9.48 0.98 -1.84
N PHE A 60 -8.48 0.72 -0.99
CA PHE A 60 -8.70 0.44 0.42
C PHE A 60 -9.29 1.65 1.16
N ILE A 61 -8.62 2.80 1.06
CA ILE A 61 -8.99 4.02 1.80
C ILE A 61 -10.37 4.53 1.34
N ASP A 62 -10.65 4.45 0.04
CA ASP A 62 -11.97 4.82 -0.51
C ASP A 62 -13.10 3.99 0.14
N THR A 63 -12.91 2.68 0.24
CA THR A 63 -13.91 1.78 0.87
C THR A 63 -14.13 2.12 2.33
N TYR A 64 -13.05 2.41 3.07
CA TYR A 64 -13.12 2.82 4.46
C TYR A 64 -13.89 4.14 4.60
N ASN A 65 -13.59 5.13 3.77
CA ASN A 65 -14.29 6.42 3.77
C ASN A 65 -15.79 6.24 3.45
N VAL A 66 -16.15 5.38 2.48
CA VAL A 66 -17.54 5.06 2.16
C VAL A 66 -18.26 4.39 3.34
N LEU A 67 -17.59 3.46 4.05
CA LEU A 67 -18.19 2.78 5.20
C LEU A 67 -18.34 3.72 6.40
N ARG A 68 -17.39 4.62 6.63
CA ARG A 68 -17.47 5.69 7.64
C ARG A 68 -18.59 6.67 7.33
N ALA A 69 -18.78 7.05 6.06
CA ALA A 69 -19.88 7.91 5.64
C ALA A 69 -21.27 7.26 5.85
N ARG A 70 -21.34 5.92 5.87
CA ARG A 70 -22.56 5.16 6.18
C ARG A 70 -22.81 4.98 7.68
N GLY A 71 -22.00 5.61 8.54
CA GLY A 71 -22.17 5.59 9.99
C GLY A 71 -21.54 4.39 10.71
N ALA A 72 -20.74 3.56 10.02
CA ALA A 72 -20.06 2.44 10.67
C ALA A 72 -19.02 2.92 11.71
N GLU A 73 -18.95 2.21 12.83
CA GLU A 73 -17.90 2.43 13.83
C GLU A 73 -16.53 2.24 13.16
N ALA A 74 -15.53 3.04 13.56
CA ALA A 74 -14.23 3.03 12.90
C ALA A 74 -13.58 1.63 12.92
N TYR A 75 -13.72 0.90 14.03
CA TYR A 75 -13.22 -0.47 14.14
C TYR A 75 -13.90 -1.42 13.14
N GLU A 76 -15.23 -1.45 13.15
CA GLU A 76 -16.01 -2.30 12.25
C GLU A 76 -15.76 -1.95 10.77
N ALA A 77 -15.63 -0.66 10.46
CA ALA A 77 -15.34 -0.17 9.12
C ALA A 77 -13.99 -0.67 8.60
N VAL A 78 -12.95 -0.70 9.44
CA VAL A 78 -11.62 -1.23 9.08
C VAL A 78 -11.69 -2.73 8.86
N VAL A 79 -12.25 -3.49 9.81
CA VAL A 79 -12.31 -4.96 9.72
C VAL A 79 -13.08 -5.40 8.47
N ARG A 80 -14.23 -4.76 8.21
CA ARG A 80 -15.04 -5.06 7.03
C ARG A 80 -14.30 -4.69 5.75
N THR A 81 -13.64 -3.52 5.70
CA THR A 81 -12.83 -3.10 4.55
C THR A 81 -11.70 -4.09 4.27
N CYS A 82 -10.97 -4.53 5.30
CA CYS A 82 -9.95 -5.57 5.19
C CYS A 82 -10.51 -6.85 4.54
N ALA A 83 -11.65 -7.34 5.01
CA ALA A 83 -12.23 -8.59 4.52
C ALA A 83 -12.59 -8.54 3.02
N VAL A 84 -13.14 -7.43 2.53
CA VAL A 84 -13.49 -7.27 1.10
C VAL A 84 -12.27 -6.97 0.21
N ARG A 85 -11.24 -6.31 0.75
CA ARG A 85 -10.06 -5.89 -0.05
C ARG A 85 -8.91 -6.88 -0.05
N LEU A 86 -8.85 -7.77 0.93
CA LEU A 86 -7.85 -8.84 0.99
C LEU A 86 -7.84 -9.69 -0.28
N ARG A 87 -9.03 -10.09 -0.78
CA ARG A 87 -9.11 -10.95 -1.99
C ARG A 87 -8.59 -10.25 -3.25
N PRO A 88 -9.05 -9.03 -3.61
CA PRO A 88 -8.49 -8.29 -4.74
C PRO A 88 -6.98 -8.08 -4.66
N VAL A 89 -6.45 -7.67 -3.50
CA VAL A 89 -5.01 -7.40 -3.34
C VAL A 89 -4.19 -8.67 -3.54
N LEU A 90 -4.61 -9.77 -2.91
CA LEU A 90 -3.95 -11.07 -3.09
C LEU A 90 -4.02 -11.55 -4.56
N LEU A 91 -5.17 -11.40 -5.23
CA LEU A 91 -5.32 -11.79 -6.63
C LEU A 91 -4.36 -11.03 -7.55
N THR A 92 -4.23 -9.72 -7.38
CA THR A 92 -3.28 -8.90 -8.14
C THR A 92 -1.85 -9.37 -7.87
N THR A 93 -1.47 -9.52 -6.59
CA THR A 93 -0.13 -9.96 -6.22
C THR A 93 0.23 -11.32 -6.78
N VAL A 94 -0.64 -12.32 -6.59
CA VAL A 94 -0.42 -13.68 -7.07
C VAL A 94 -0.33 -13.69 -8.58
N THR A 95 -1.25 -13.02 -9.28
CA THR A 95 -1.25 -12.99 -10.75
C THR A 95 0.01 -12.33 -11.30
N THR A 96 0.48 -11.22 -10.70
CA THR A 96 1.71 -10.55 -11.13
C THR A 96 2.94 -11.42 -10.85
N ILE A 97 3.05 -12.04 -9.68
CA ILE A 97 4.20 -12.91 -9.35
C ILE A 97 4.23 -14.12 -10.28
N VAL A 98 3.08 -14.77 -10.51
CA VAL A 98 2.99 -15.93 -11.41
C VAL A 98 3.32 -15.53 -12.84
N GLY A 99 2.82 -14.39 -13.33
CA GLY A 99 3.13 -13.88 -14.67
C GLY A 99 4.61 -13.54 -14.87
N LEU A 100 5.30 -13.09 -13.82
CA LEU A 100 6.72 -12.73 -13.87
C LEU A 100 7.65 -13.90 -13.52
N MET A 101 7.13 -14.99 -12.96
CA MET A 101 7.90 -16.18 -12.56
C MET A 101 8.89 -16.67 -13.64
N PRO A 102 8.51 -16.86 -14.93
CA PRO A 102 9.47 -17.34 -15.93
C PRO A 102 10.63 -16.36 -16.17
N MET A 103 10.39 -15.04 -16.08
CA MET A 103 11.43 -14.02 -16.22
C MET A 103 12.36 -13.96 -14.99
N VAL A 104 11.81 -14.11 -13.78
CA VAL A 104 12.59 -14.19 -12.53
C VAL A 104 13.55 -15.38 -12.56
N LEU A 105 13.10 -16.51 -13.11
CA LEU A 105 13.92 -17.71 -13.27
C LEU A 105 14.94 -17.61 -14.42
N GLY A 106 14.93 -16.53 -15.20
CA GLY A 106 15.87 -16.32 -16.31
C GLY A 106 15.66 -17.26 -17.50
N ILE A 107 14.44 -17.78 -17.65
CA ILE A 107 14.05 -18.67 -18.74
C ILE A 107 13.66 -17.79 -19.93
N ASN A 108 14.47 -17.78 -21.00
CA ASN A 108 14.06 -17.17 -22.27
C ASN A 108 13.44 -18.25 -23.14
N ILE A 109 12.14 -18.13 -23.37
CA ILE A 109 11.41 -19.02 -24.27
C ILE A 109 11.34 -18.32 -25.63
N ASN A 110 12.21 -18.71 -26.55
CA ASN A 110 12.09 -18.25 -27.93
C ASN A 110 11.04 -19.13 -28.64
N LEU A 111 9.82 -18.62 -28.77
CA LEU A 111 8.69 -19.35 -29.36
C LEU A 111 8.82 -19.55 -30.88
N ILE A 112 9.63 -18.72 -31.56
CA ILE A 112 9.84 -18.76 -33.01
C ILE A 112 10.89 -19.81 -33.38
N ASP A 113 12.02 -19.82 -32.67
CA ASP A 113 13.13 -20.76 -32.94
C ASP A 113 13.04 -22.05 -32.09
N ARG A 114 12.06 -22.15 -31.18
CA ARG A 114 11.86 -23.27 -30.24
C ARG A 114 13.08 -23.59 -29.37
N GLU A 115 13.91 -22.58 -29.12
CA GLU A 115 15.07 -22.71 -28.25
C GLU A 115 14.79 -22.16 -26.84
N LEU A 116 15.17 -22.95 -25.84
CA LEU A 116 15.17 -22.56 -24.43
C LEU A 116 16.58 -22.04 -24.09
N ALA A 117 16.77 -20.74 -24.24
CA ALA A 117 18.02 -20.10 -23.83
C ALA A 117 17.95 -19.71 -22.35
N ILE A 118 18.67 -20.44 -21.52
CA ILE A 118 18.81 -20.13 -20.10
C ILE A 118 20.06 -19.27 -19.92
N GLY A 119 19.89 -18.04 -19.44
CA GLY A 119 21.03 -17.17 -19.09
C GLY A 119 21.67 -16.38 -20.23
N ALA A 120 20.91 -16.00 -21.27
CA ALA A 120 21.39 -15.05 -22.27
C ALA A 120 21.79 -13.70 -21.62
N PRO A 121 22.86 -13.01 -22.07
CA PRO A 121 23.28 -11.73 -21.48
C PRO A 121 22.18 -10.66 -21.47
N SER A 122 21.30 -10.68 -22.49
CA SER A 122 20.14 -9.80 -22.60
C SER A 122 19.04 -10.11 -21.58
N SER A 123 18.91 -11.36 -21.13
CA SER A 123 17.87 -11.75 -20.18
C SER A 123 18.15 -11.32 -18.76
N GLN A 124 19.40 -11.03 -18.43
CA GLN A 124 19.80 -10.52 -17.12
C GLN A 124 19.05 -9.24 -16.75
N TRP A 125 18.85 -8.34 -17.72
CA TRP A 125 18.13 -7.08 -17.53
C TRP A 125 16.65 -7.31 -17.17
N TRP A 126 15.99 -8.23 -17.88
CA TRP A 126 14.61 -8.62 -17.63
C TRP A 126 14.44 -9.35 -16.30
N THR A 127 15.39 -10.22 -15.96
CA THR A 127 15.41 -10.93 -14.67
C THR A 127 15.55 -9.96 -13.51
N GLN A 128 16.40 -8.92 -13.61
CA GLN A 128 16.52 -7.89 -12.56
C GLN A 128 15.22 -7.09 -12.38
N LEU A 129 14.60 -6.66 -13.48
CA LEU A 129 13.31 -5.97 -13.44
C LEU A 129 12.23 -6.85 -12.80
N ALA A 130 12.07 -8.09 -13.29
CA ALA A 130 11.06 -9.02 -12.81
C ALA A 130 11.26 -9.38 -11.34
N SER A 131 12.51 -9.61 -10.91
CA SER A 131 12.85 -9.91 -9.52
C SER A 131 12.57 -8.72 -8.61
N SER A 132 12.86 -7.49 -9.08
CA SER A 132 12.53 -6.26 -8.37
C SER A 132 11.03 -6.15 -8.12
N VAL A 133 10.20 -6.35 -9.15
CA VAL A 133 8.74 -6.24 -9.05
C VAL A 133 8.17 -7.39 -8.21
N ALA A 134 8.57 -8.63 -8.45
CA ALA A 134 8.03 -9.79 -7.75
C ALA A 134 8.41 -9.78 -6.27
N GLY A 135 9.68 -9.57 -5.94
CA GLY A 135 10.16 -9.51 -4.55
C GLY A 135 9.61 -8.30 -3.80
N GLY A 136 9.63 -7.13 -4.45
CA GLY A 136 9.06 -5.91 -3.89
C GLY A 136 7.56 -6.01 -3.66
N LEU A 137 6.80 -6.61 -4.58
CA LEU A 137 5.36 -6.80 -4.46
C LEU A 137 5.01 -7.82 -3.38
N ALA A 138 5.73 -8.94 -3.30
CA ALA A 138 5.53 -9.93 -2.24
C ALA A 138 5.68 -9.28 -0.85
N PHE A 139 6.75 -8.51 -0.65
CA PHE A 139 6.97 -7.80 0.60
C PHE A 139 5.97 -6.67 0.82
N ALA A 140 5.69 -5.86 -0.21
CA ALA A 140 4.75 -4.75 -0.12
C ALA A 140 3.32 -5.22 0.16
N THR A 141 2.93 -6.40 -0.29
CA THR A 141 1.62 -6.98 0.01
C THR A 141 1.52 -7.40 1.46
N VAL A 142 2.54 -8.06 2.01
CA VAL A 142 2.59 -8.36 3.45
C VAL A 142 2.55 -7.07 4.27
N LEU A 143 3.38 -6.09 3.89
CA LEU A 143 3.35 -4.78 4.54
C LEU A 143 1.99 -4.11 4.43
N THR A 144 1.35 -4.06 3.26
CA THR A 144 0.04 -3.41 3.09
C THR A 144 -1.03 -4.12 3.92
N LEU A 145 -1.01 -5.45 3.99
CA LEU A 145 -1.97 -6.20 4.80
C LEU A 145 -1.81 -6.00 6.31
N PHE A 146 -0.61 -5.69 6.80
CA PHE A 146 -0.36 -5.40 8.22
C PHE A 146 -0.41 -3.90 8.56
N LEU A 147 0.24 -3.08 7.73
CA LEU A 147 0.40 -1.65 7.91
C LEU A 147 -0.95 -0.94 7.76
N THR A 148 -1.76 -1.29 6.77
CA THR A 148 -3.04 -0.62 6.51
C THR A 148 -4.04 -0.77 7.64
N PRO A 149 -4.33 -1.97 8.21
CA PRO A 149 -5.20 -2.07 9.39
C PRO A 149 -4.59 -1.40 10.63
N SER A 150 -3.27 -1.49 10.82
CA SER A 150 -2.60 -0.89 11.98
C SER A 150 -2.66 0.65 11.95
N LEU A 151 -2.39 1.27 10.79
CA LEU A 151 -2.45 2.72 10.62
C LEU A 151 -3.88 3.25 10.74
N LEU A 152 -4.86 2.54 10.19
CA LEU A 152 -6.26 2.95 10.31
C LEU A 152 -6.77 2.82 11.75
N MET A 153 -6.36 1.80 12.49
CA MET A 153 -6.65 1.68 13.92
C MET A 153 -6.03 2.82 14.73
N ILE A 154 -4.81 3.22 14.40
CA ILE A 154 -4.16 4.39 15.03
C ILE A 154 -4.95 5.66 14.70
N GLN A 155 -5.36 5.88 13.45
CA GLN A 155 -6.16 7.04 13.07
C GLN A 155 -7.52 7.06 13.79
N ALA A 156 -8.19 5.91 13.87
CA ALA A 156 -9.46 5.76 14.58
C ALA A 156 -9.31 6.14 16.06
N ASN A 157 -8.29 5.62 16.73
CA ASN A 157 -8.01 5.86 18.14
C ASN A 157 -7.54 7.30 18.43
N VAL A 158 -6.82 7.93 17.50
CA VAL A 158 -6.47 9.35 17.60
C VAL A 158 -7.71 10.22 17.40
N SER A 159 -8.61 9.86 16.48
CA SER A 159 -9.84 10.62 16.21
C SER A 159 -10.85 10.54 17.36
N SER A 160 -11.00 9.39 18.02
CA SER A 160 -11.86 9.23 19.19
C SER A 160 -11.34 10.04 20.38
N ARG A 161 -10.02 9.99 20.66
CA ARG A 161 -9.40 10.79 21.72
C ARG A 161 -9.47 12.30 21.47
N LEU A 162 -9.44 12.73 20.20
CA LEU A 162 -9.60 14.15 19.87
C LEU A 162 -11.06 14.61 19.98
N ALA A 163 -12.01 13.73 19.68
CA ALA A 163 -13.44 13.98 19.88
C ALA A 163 -13.80 14.06 21.36
N GLU A 164 -13.27 13.16 22.19
CA GLU A 164 -13.40 13.19 23.65
C GLU A 164 -12.81 14.47 24.24
N ARG A 165 -11.64 14.91 23.76
CA ARG A 165 -11.01 16.18 24.18
C ARG A 165 -11.81 17.41 23.77
N ARG A 166 -12.47 17.39 22.61
CA ARG A 166 -13.36 18.49 22.17
C ARG A 166 -14.66 18.51 22.97
N ALA A 167 -15.24 17.35 23.25
CA ALA A 167 -16.43 17.22 24.10
C ALA A 167 -16.14 17.69 25.53
N ALA A 168 -14.98 17.32 26.09
CA ALA A 168 -14.54 17.79 27.41
C ALA A 168 -14.31 19.31 27.44
N ARG A 169 -13.78 19.91 26.36
CA ARG A 169 -13.55 21.36 26.25
C ARG A 169 -14.84 22.17 26.03
N SER A 170 -15.87 21.58 25.43
CA SER A 170 -17.19 22.21 25.30
C SER A 170 -18.03 22.13 26.58
N ALA A 171 -17.75 21.15 27.46
CA ALA A 171 -18.37 21.07 28.79
C ALA A 171 -17.75 22.05 29.81
N ASP A 172 -16.54 22.54 29.54
CA ASP A 172 -15.79 23.48 30.38
C ASP A 172 -15.93 24.95 29.94
N SER A 173 -16.95 25.29 29.15
CA SER A 173 -17.39 26.68 28.96
C SER A 173 -18.51 26.98 29.97
N PRO A 174 -18.21 27.38 31.21
CA PRO A 174 -19.23 27.92 32.09
C PRO A 174 -19.80 29.19 31.47
N MET A 175 -21.12 29.16 31.33
CA MET A 175 -22.07 30.23 31.13
C MET A 175 -21.63 31.54 31.81
N HIS A 176 -20.84 32.38 31.12
CA HIS A 176 -20.61 33.77 31.50
C HIS A 176 -21.49 34.66 30.63
N ASP A 177 -22.82 34.53 30.81
CA ASP A 177 -23.78 35.59 30.49
C ASP A 177 -25.16 35.19 31.04
N THR A 178 -25.44 35.60 32.29
CA THR A 178 -26.77 36.01 32.80
C THR A 178 -26.70 36.22 34.32
N ALA A 179 -25.89 37.17 34.77
CA ALA A 179 -26.08 37.79 36.07
C ALA A 179 -25.26 39.08 36.11
N HIS A 180 -25.87 40.19 35.71
CA HIS A 180 -25.66 41.56 36.20
C HIS A 180 -26.05 42.57 35.12
N GLN A 181 -27.34 42.90 35.08
CA GLN A 181 -27.84 44.28 35.01
C GLN A 181 -29.36 44.27 35.13
N GLN A 182 -29.81 44.11 36.37
CA GLN A 182 -30.91 44.90 36.90
C GLN A 182 -30.31 46.13 37.57
#